data_AF-A0A9E5IH46-F1
#
_entry.id   AF-A0A9E5IH46-F1
#
_cell.length_a   1.000
_cell.length_b   1.000
_cell.length_c   1.000
_cell.angle_alpha   90.00
_cell.angle_beta   90.00
_cell.angle_gamma   90.00
#
_symmetry.space_group_name_H-M   'P 1'
#
loop_
_entity.id
_entity.type
_entity.pdbx_description
1 polymer ?
#
loop_
_entity_poly.entity_id
_entity_poly.type
_entity_poly.pdbx_seq_one_letter_code
_entity_poly.pdbx_strand_id
1 'polypeptide(L)'
;MSATTIGFSLSGVNQIDALLSPDQQKWAGTSNAGVTLTFSFPYSDSPFPYFASGYSAEPSNQPSGFNTAQIAAATDALQAWANVAALTFNRVVEDGSDAVGDIRFAFSSLATTAYARYPGNYPGAGDTWWSIDNFKSYNFLSRTDYAFQSLLHEIGHTLGLKHPGNYGSSLPPFLNDPTLDNRSKTVMAYSDEGANNFYVKYLDANGRWASSYIYPSTPTILDIQAIQYLYGPNLSYKAGDDIYEYDPNTPFFKTIWDAGGVDCIDVSNFTTSCDIDLTAGQYSSLGFLPATDTSAGPPTYDGTDNLGIALNCTIENANGGS
;
A
#
# COMPACT_ATOMS: atom_id res chain seq x y z
N MET A 1 -20.41 -4.40 9.84
CA MET A 1 -19.56 -5.55 9.50
C MET A 1 -20.42 -6.74 9.14
N SER A 2 -20.13 -7.29 7.98
CA SER A 2 -20.76 -8.48 7.41
C SER A 2 -19.75 -9.62 7.20
N ALA A 3 -18.46 -9.28 7.08
CA ALA A 3 -17.39 -10.26 6.91
C ALA A 3 -17.11 -11.04 8.20
N THR A 4 -16.78 -12.32 8.04
CA THR A 4 -16.29 -13.20 9.12
C THR A 4 -14.82 -13.53 8.88
N THR A 5 -14.16 -14.17 9.85
CA THR A 5 -12.77 -14.61 9.70
C THR A 5 -12.62 -16.13 9.65
N ILE A 6 -11.53 -16.59 9.04
CA ILE A 6 -11.06 -17.98 9.07
C ILE A 6 -9.58 -18.02 9.46
N GLY A 7 -9.15 -19.15 10.03
CA GLY A 7 -7.74 -19.40 10.30
C GLY A 7 -6.94 -19.69 9.03
N PHE A 8 -5.66 -19.35 9.04
CA PHE A 8 -4.68 -19.80 8.05
C PHE A 8 -3.47 -20.44 8.74
N SER A 9 -2.63 -21.15 7.97
CA SER A 9 -1.36 -21.67 8.47
C SER A 9 -0.20 -20.88 7.87
N LEU A 10 0.96 -20.87 8.53
CA LEU A 10 2.17 -20.31 7.94
C LEU A 10 2.61 -21.09 6.70
N SER A 11 3.21 -20.39 5.74
CA SER A 11 3.64 -20.93 4.45
C SER A 11 4.92 -21.75 4.54
N GLY A 12 5.77 -21.50 5.55
CA GLY A 12 7.12 -22.03 5.65
C GLY A 12 8.17 -21.21 4.88
N VAL A 13 7.76 -20.13 4.19
CA VAL A 13 8.64 -19.20 3.48
C VAL A 13 8.80 -17.94 4.34
N ASN A 14 10.02 -17.63 4.78
CA ASN A 14 10.28 -16.52 5.71
C ASN A 14 9.78 -15.16 5.21
N GLN A 15 9.97 -14.87 3.92
CA GLN A 15 9.53 -13.63 3.28
C GLN A 15 8.01 -13.45 3.33
N ILE A 16 7.24 -14.54 3.30
CA ILE A 16 5.78 -14.51 3.45
C ILE A 16 5.43 -14.43 4.94
N ASP A 17 5.94 -15.39 5.73
CA ASP A 17 5.53 -15.58 7.11
C ASP A 17 5.86 -14.38 8.01
N ALA A 18 6.96 -13.67 7.71
CA ALA A 18 7.33 -12.45 8.42
C ALA A 18 6.30 -11.31 8.25
N LEU A 19 5.48 -11.37 7.20
CA LEU A 19 4.43 -10.41 6.90
C LEU A 19 3.05 -10.89 7.36
N LEU A 20 2.86 -12.12 7.85
CA LEU A 20 1.54 -12.61 8.24
C LEU A 20 1.19 -12.29 9.71
N SER A 21 -0.04 -11.84 9.95
CA SER A 21 -0.53 -11.48 11.29
C SER A 21 -0.34 -12.64 12.29
N PRO A 22 0.03 -12.34 13.55
CA PRO A 22 0.31 -13.37 14.55
C PRO A 22 -0.95 -14.12 15.00
N ASP A 23 -2.12 -13.49 14.86
CA ASP A 23 -3.42 -14.11 15.19
C ASP A 23 -3.81 -15.21 14.22
N GLN A 24 -3.11 -15.34 13.09
CA GLN A 24 -3.36 -16.31 12.02
C GLN A 24 -4.81 -16.31 11.54
N GLN A 25 -5.46 -15.14 11.57
CA GLN A 25 -6.80 -14.90 11.05
C GLN A 25 -6.75 -14.01 9.82
N LYS A 26 -7.57 -14.37 8.84
CA LYS A 26 -7.83 -13.58 7.64
C LYS A 26 -9.33 -13.47 7.41
N TRP A 27 -9.74 -12.51 6.59
CA TRP A 27 -11.15 -12.43 6.17
C TRP A 27 -11.57 -13.69 5.40
N ALA A 28 -12.77 -14.16 5.69
CA ALA A 28 -13.36 -15.34 5.05
C ALA A 28 -13.98 -14.95 3.71
N GLY A 29 -13.58 -15.64 2.65
CA GLY A 29 -14.27 -15.56 1.36
C GLY A 29 -15.52 -16.43 1.34
N THR A 30 -16.45 -16.11 0.45
CA THR A 30 -17.48 -17.06 0.03
C THR A 30 -16.81 -18.07 -0.91
N SER A 31 -16.97 -19.37 -0.64
CA SER A 31 -16.29 -20.46 -1.35
C SER A 31 -16.10 -20.23 -2.86
N ASN A 32 -14.85 -20.37 -3.34
CA ASN A 32 -14.40 -20.31 -4.74
C ASN A 32 -14.41 -18.95 -5.47
N ALA A 33 -14.70 -17.82 -4.83
CA ALA A 33 -14.85 -16.52 -5.51
C ALA A 33 -13.96 -15.37 -4.98
N GLY A 34 -12.93 -15.66 -4.20
CA GLY A 34 -12.15 -14.63 -3.49
C GLY A 34 -12.91 -14.07 -2.27
N VAL A 35 -12.46 -12.92 -1.76
CA VAL A 35 -13.09 -12.24 -0.60
C VAL A 35 -13.71 -10.94 -1.05
N THR A 36 -15.00 -10.76 -0.76
CA THR A 36 -15.67 -9.46 -0.89
C THR A 36 -15.75 -8.80 0.48
N LEU A 37 -15.19 -7.60 0.58
CA LEU A 37 -15.23 -6.75 1.77
C LEU A 37 -15.97 -5.46 1.46
N THR A 38 -16.59 -4.89 2.48
CA THR A 38 -17.18 -3.57 2.41
C THR A 38 -16.31 -2.53 3.09
N PHE A 39 -16.37 -1.28 2.65
CA PHE A 39 -15.69 -0.17 3.32
C PHE A 39 -16.57 1.07 3.44
N SER A 40 -16.32 1.90 4.44
CA SER A 40 -17.08 3.13 4.68
C SER A 40 -16.24 4.23 5.35
N PHE A 41 -16.75 5.46 5.33
CA PHE A 41 -16.10 6.62 5.92
C PHE A 41 -17.02 7.24 6.99
N PRO A 42 -16.99 6.72 8.23
CA PRO A 42 -17.75 7.31 9.32
C PRO A 42 -17.39 8.79 9.50
N TYR A 43 -18.34 9.59 9.96
CA TYR A 43 -18.26 11.06 10.08
C TYR A 43 -18.18 11.84 8.76
N SER A 44 -17.76 11.21 7.65
CA SER A 44 -17.88 11.77 6.31
C SER A 44 -19.23 11.45 5.67
N ASP A 45 -19.68 10.19 5.83
CA ASP A 45 -20.93 9.69 5.26
C ASP A 45 -22.16 10.10 6.11
N SER A 46 -22.01 10.16 7.44
CA SER A 46 -23.07 10.53 8.38
C SER A 46 -22.51 11.36 9.54
N PRO A 47 -23.25 12.39 10.04
CA PRO A 47 -22.89 13.10 11.26
C PRO A 47 -23.08 12.26 12.53
N PHE A 48 -23.82 11.16 12.44
CA PHE A 48 -24.08 10.23 13.55
C PHE A 48 -23.78 8.79 13.11
N PRO A 49 -22.50 8.47 12.83
CA PRO A 49 -22.10 7.11 12.46
C PRO A 49 -22.40 6.12 13.58
N TYR A 50 -22.76 4.89 13.21
CA TYR A 50 -23.03 3.83 14.17
C TYR A 50 -21.74 3.18 14.67
N PHE A 51 -21.66 2.93 15.97
CA PHE A 51 -20.61 2.16 16.62
C PHE A 51 -21.26 1.20 17.61
N ALA A 52 -21.01 -0.10 17.44
CA ALA A 52 -21.58 -1.11 18.32
C ALA A 52 -20.99 -1.05 19.75
N SER A 53 -21.72 -1.60 20.72
CA SER A 53 -21.23 -1.71 22.10
C SER A 53 -19.92 -2.51 22.18
N GLY A 54 -19.02 -2.13 23.07
CA GLY A 54 -17.71 -2.78 23.21
C GLY A 54 -16.64 -2.29 22.22
N TYR A 55 -16.90 -1.18 21.51
CA TYR A 55 -15.90 -0.51 20.67
C TYR A 55 -14.72 0.05 21.48
N SER A 56 -13.64 0.36 20.76
CA SER A 56 -12.54 1.16 21.30
C SER A 56 -13.00 2.56 21.75
N ALA A 57 -12.13 3.29 22.45
CA ALA A 57 -12.42 4.65 22.89
C ALA A 57 -12.43 5.70 21.74
N GLU A 58 -11.96 5.34 20.55
CA GLU A 58 -11.76 6.30 19.45
C GLU A 58 -13.01 7.07 19.03
N PRO A 59 -14.19 6.43 18.88
CA PRO A 59 -15.40 7.15 18.50
C PRO A 59 -15.84 8.21 19.53
N SER A 60 -15.27 8.22 20.74
CA SER A 60 -15.59 9.19 21.79
C SER A 60 -14.54 10.31 21.93
N ASN A 61 -13.45 10.29 21.16
CA ASN A 61 -12.29 11.16 21.37
C ASN A 61 -12.01 12.05 20.14
N GLN A 62 -12.78 13.14 20.05
CA GLN A 62 -12.70 14.14 18.98
C GLN A 62 -12.65 13.55 17.56
N PRO A 63 -13.50 12.55 17.22
CA PRO A 63 -13.39 11.89 15.94
C PRO A 63 -13.79 12.83 14.80
N SER A 64 -13.24 12.59 13.61
CA SER A 64 -13.68 13.30 12.40
C SER A 64 -13.46 12.48 11.13
N GLY A 65 -14.19 12.86 10.06
CA GLY A 65 -14.20 12.14 8.81
C GLY A 65 -13.07 12.56 7.86
N PHE A 66 -12.77 11.68 6.92
CA PHE A 66 -11.91 12.00 5.77
C PHE A 66 -12.59 13.01 4.84
N ASN A 67 -11.80 13.93 4.29
CA ASN A 67 -12.27 14.82 3.23
C ASN A 67 -12.31 14.09 1.86
N THR A 68 -12.81 14.76 0.82
CA THR A 68 -12.94 14.16 -0.53
C THR A 68 -11.62 13.63 -1.10
N ALA A 69 -10.51 14.35 -0.93
CA ALA A 69 -9.20 13.94 -1.44
C ALA A 69 -8.66 12.71 -0.70
N GLN A 70 -8.84 12.65 0.62
CA GLN A 70 -8.49 11.51 1.46
C GLN A 70 -9.35 10.27 1.14
N ILE A 71 -10.65 10.45 0.91
CA ILE A 71 -11.57 9.37 0.48
C ILE A 71 -11.12 8.80 -0.87
N ALA A 72 -10.79 9.66 -1.84
CA ALA A 72 -10.32 9.22 -3.15
C ALA A 72 -9.01 8.43 -3.03
N ALA A 73 -8.04 8.94 -2.27
CA ALA A 73 -6.77 8.24 -2.04
C ALA A 73 -6.96 6.90 -1.32
N ALA A 74 -7.82 6.82 -0.29
CA ALA A 74 -8.11 5.55 0.39
C ALA A 74 -8.77 4.53 -0.55
N THR A 75 -9.65 4.99 -1.44
CA THR A 75 -10.29 4.14 -2.45
C THR A 75 -9.26 3.62 -3.46
N ASP A 76 -8.35 4.47 -3.92
CA ASP A 76 -7.26 4.06 -4.83
C ASP A 76 -6.31 3.06 -4.16
N ALA A 77 -6.01 3.22 -2.87
CA ALA A 77 -5.17 2.31 -2.12
C ALA A 77 -5.85 0.93 -1.90
N LEU A 78 -7.16 0.91 -1.62
CA LEU A 78 -7.95 -0.34 -1.62
C LEU A 78 -7.91 -1.02 -2.99
N GLN A 79 -8.07 -0.24 -4.07
CA GLN A 79 -7.98 -0.77 -5.43
C GLN A 79 -6.59 -1.35 -5.73
N ALA A 80 -5.50 -0.73 -5.26
CA ALA A 80 -4.15 -1.25 -5.45
C ALA A 80 -3.97 -2.65 -4.83
N TRP A 81 -4.60 -2.92 -3.68
CA TRP A 81 -4.65 -4.27 -3.09
C TRP A 81 -5.55 -5.23 -3.87
N ALA A 82 -6.72 -4.77 -4.34
CA ALA A 82 -7.63 -5.57 -5.16
C ALA A 82 -7.06 -5.91 -6.54
N ASN A 83 -6.17 -5.09 -7.08
CA ASN A 83 -5.49 -5.37 -8.35
C ASN A 83 -4.61 -6.62 -8.23
N VAL A 84 -3.98 -6.86 -7.07
CA VAL A 84 -2.95 -7.91 -6.92
C VAL A 84 -3.45 -9.20 -6.25
N ALA A 85 -4.58 -9.15 -5.55
CA ALA A 85 -5.16 -10.28 -4.82
C ALA A 85 -6.65 -10.44 -5.12
N ALA A 86 -7.20 -11.65 -4.95
CA ALA A 86 -8.62 -11.94 -5.16
C ALA A 86 -9.51 -11.31 -4.05
N LEU A 87 -9.50 -9.99 -3.99
CA LEU A 87 -10.21 -9.12 -3.08
C LEU A 87 -11.13 -8.22 -3.91
N THR A 88 -12.33 -7.95 -3.39
CA THR A 88 -13.26 -6.97 -3.94
C THR A 88 -13.71 -6.04 -2.83
N PHE A 89 -13.62 -4.73 -3.05
CA PHE A 89 -14.02 -3.73 -2.07
C PHE A 89 -15.26 -2.97 -2.55
N ASN A 90 -16.36 -3.07 -1.80
CA ASN A 90 -17.59 -2.37 -2.11
C ASN A 90 -17.85 -1.27 -1.07
N ARG A 91 -18.02 -0.03 -1.52
CA ARG A 91 -18.36 1.06 -0.60
C ARG A 91 -19.78 0.89 -0.08
N VAL A 92 -19.94 0.99 1.23
CA VAL A 92 -21.23 1.16 1.91
C VAL A 92 -21.27 2.58 2.45
N VAL A 93 -22.39 3.28 2.25
CA VAL A 93 -22.60 4.61 2.82
C VAL A 93 -23.23 4.44 4.19
N GLU A 94 -22.58 4.93 5.24
CA GLU A 94 -23.17 4.97 6.58
C GLU A 94 -24.24 6.07 6.62
N ASP A 95 -25.50 5.70 6.88
CA ASP A 95 -26.66 6.60 6.88
C ASP A 95 -27.28 6.80 8.28
N GLY A 96 -26.60 6.29 9.32
CA GLY A 96 -27.09 6.28 10.70
C GLY A 96 -27.92 5.04 11.06
N SER A 97 -28.10 4.09 10.13
CA SER A 97 -28.49 2.71 10.45
C SER A 97 -27.31 1.92 11.03
N ASP A 98 -27.51 0.62 11.27
CA ASP A 98 -26.45 -0.31 11.72
C ASP A 98 -25.58 -0.88 10.58
N ALA A 99 -25.85 -0.48 9.32
CA ALA A 99 -25.03 -0.85 8.17
C ALA A 99 -23.73 -0.03 8.13
N VAL A 100 -22.61 -0.71 8.39
CA VAL A 100 -21.25 -0.13 8.36
C VAL A 100 -20.30 -1.06 7.59
N GLY A 101 -19.23 -0.49 7.03
CA GLY A 101 -18.18 -1.24 6.34
C GLY A 101 -17.47 -2.26 7.23
N ASP A 102 -16.82 -3.23 6.59
CA ASP A 102 -15.87 -4.15 7.23
C ASP A 102 -14.52 -3.46 7.50
N ILE A 103 -14.18 -2.46 6.68
CA ILE A 103 -13.03 -1.58 6.85
C ILE A 103 -13.52 -0.14 6.93
N ARG A 104 -13.14 0.60 7.97
CA ARG A 104 -13.56 2.00 8.18
C ARG A 104 -12.36 2.92 8.31
N PHE A 105 -12.51 4.15 7.86
CA PHE A 105 -11.45 5.17 7.91
C PHE A 105 -11.95 6.40 8.65
N ALA A 106 -11.28 6.73 9.76
CA ALA A 106 -11.61 7.90 10.57
C ALA A 106 -10.38 8.52 11.22
N PHE A 107 -10.47 9.81 11.53
CA PHE A 107 -9.53 10.48 12.43
C PHE A 107 -9.97 10.36 13.88
N SER A 108 -9.01 10.35 14.79
CA SER A 108 -9.24 10.52 16.22
C SER A 108 -8.04 11.19 16.92
N SER A 109 -8.28 11.85 18.05
CA SER A 109 -7.22 12.48 18.84
C SER A 109 -6.38 11.49 19.66
N LEU A 110 -6.77 10.21 19.78
CA LEU A 110 -5.91 9.20 20.44
C LEU A 110 -4.88 8.58 19.49
N ALA A 111 -5.10 8.67 18.17
CA ALA A 111 -4.16 8.19 17.19
C ALA A 111 -2.93 9.12 17.14
N THR A 112 -1.75 8.58 17.47
CA THR A 112 -0.48 9.33 17.43
C THR A 112 0.09 9.40 16.01
N THR A 113 -0.07 8.34 15.21
CA THR A 113 0.27 8.26 13.78
C THR A 113 -0.96 7.82 12.99
N ALA A 114 -0.90 6.77 12.19
CA ALA A 114 -2.06 5.96 11.86
C ALA A 114 -1.89 4.58 12.49
N TYR A 115 -3.00 3.86 12.66
CA TYR A 115 -2.98 2.45 13.01
C TYR A 115 -4.26 1.76 12.51
N ALA A 116 -4.18 0.44 12.37
CA ALA A 116 -5.29 -0.38 11.94
C ALA A 116 -5.54 -1.56 12.88
N ARG A 117 -6.72 -2.17 12.74
CA ARG A 117 -7.11 -3.41 13.41
C ARG A 117 -7.08 -4.56 12.41
N TYR A 118 -6.45 -5.67 12.80
CA TYR A 118 -6.43 -6.91 12.02
C TYR A 118 -7.85 -7.45 11.76
N PRO A 119 -8.01 -8.35 10.77
CA PRO A 119 -9.23 -9.14 10.61
C PRO A 119 -9.64 -9.79 11.93
N GLY A 120 -10.93 -9.72 12.28
CA GLY A 120 -11.44 -10.30 13.52
C GLY A 120 -12.96 -10.20 13.67
N ASN A 121 -13.50 -10.88 14.68
CA ASN A 121 -14.93 -10.90 14.97
C ASN A 121 -15.26 -10.04 16.20
N TYR A 122 -14.96 -8.74 16.15
CA TYR A 122 -15.27 -7.78 17.23
C TYR A 122 -15.55 -6.36 16.70
N PRO A 123 -16.30 -5.52 17.45
CA PRO A 123 -16.60 -4.14 17.06
C PRO A 123 -15.34 -3.28 16.88
N GLY A 124 -14.92 -3.09 15.62
CA GLY A 124 -13.73 -2.33 15.23
C GLY A 124 -12.61 -3.16 14.59
N ALA A 125 -12.79 -4.46 14.37
CA ALA A 125 -11.89 -5.20 13.49
C ALA A 125 -11.91 -4.59 12.07
N GLY A 126 -10.77 -4.54 11.40
CA GLY A 126 -10.66 -3.92 10.07
C GLY A 126 -10.65 -2.38 10.06
N ASP A 127 -10.91 -1.70 11.17
CA ASP A 127 -10.89 -0.24 11.21
C ASP A 127 -9.47 0.34 11.16
N THR A 128 -9.37 1.52 10.57
CA THR A 128 -8.18 2.38 10.60
C THR A 128 -8.48 3.69 11.34
N TRP A 129 -7.55 4.11 12.19
CA TRP A 129 -7.62 5.36 12.94
C TRP A 129 -6.39 6.20 12.66
N TRP A 130 -6.64 7.47 12.32
CA TRP A 130 -5.64 8.39 11.81
C TRP A 130 -5.47 9.58 12.74
N SER A 131 -4.24 10.01 12.93
CA SER A 131 -3.90 11.17 13.73
C SER A 131 -4.45 12.43 13.10
N ILE A 132 -5.19 13.19 13.91
CA ILE A 132 -5.66 14.53 13.54
C ILE A 132 -4.48 15.45 13.24
N ASP A 133 -3.47 15.44 14.09
CA ASP A 133 -2.36 16.39 14.01
C ASP A 133 -1.45 16.11 12.81
N ASN A 134 -1.25 14.82 12.46
CA ASN A 134 -0.31 14.44 11.41
C ASN A 134 -0.95 14.32 10.02
N PHE A 135 -2.20 13.86 9.92
CA PHE A 135 -2.78 13.48 8.62
C PHE A 135 -4.00 14.31 8.19
N LYS A 136 -4.72 14.96 9.12
CA LYS A 136 -5.98 15.64 8.76
C LYS A 136 -5.77 16.77 7.76
N SER A 137 -4.69 17.54 7.93
CA SER A 137 -4.31 18.65 7.05
C SER A 137 -3.28 18.23 5.99
N TYR A 138 -2.85 16.97 5.98
CA TYR A 138 -1.89 16.48 5.00
C TYR A 138 -2.54 16.37 3.62
N ASN A 139 -1.77 16.60 2.56
CA ASN A 139 -2.27 16.50 1.19
C ASN A 139 -2.20 15.06 0.70
N PHE A 140 -3.34 14.47 0.34
CA PHE A 140 -3.44 13.09 -0.16
C PHE A 140 -3.53 13.02 -1.70
N LEU A 141 -3.24 14.11 -2.43
CA LEU A 141 -3.36 14.13 -3.89
C LEU A 141 -2.19 13.44 -4.60
N SER A 142 -1.01 13.38 -3.99
CA SER A 142 0.12 12.64 -4.57
C SER A 142 0.01 11.16 -4.22
N ARG A 143 0.10 10.28 -5.21
CA ARG A 143 0.04 8.82 -5.01
C ARG A 143 1.41 8.20 -4.70
N THR A 144 2.46 9.01 -4.69
CA THR A 144 3.85 8.58 -4.43
C THR A 144 4.40 9.17 -3.14
N ASP A 145 3.54 9.73 -2.28
CA ASP A 145 3.93 10.37 -1.04
C ASP A 145 3.70 9.45 0.18
N TYR A 146 4.08 9.97 1.35
CA TYR A 146 3.98 9.24 2.61
C TYR A 146 2.53 8.96 3.01
N ALA A 147 1.58 9.83 2.66
CA ALA A 147 0.18 9.66 3.01
C ALA A 147 -0.45 8.50 2.23
N PHE A 148 -0.16 8.41 0.93
CA PHE A 148 -0.62 7.27 0.13
C PHE A 148 0.06 5.96 0.53
N GLN A 149 1.36 5.97 0.81
CA GLN A 149 2.06 4.79 1.34
C GLN A 149 1.50 4.36 2.71
N SER A 150 1.16 5.31 3.58
CA SER A 150 0.49 5.01 4.86
C SER A 150 -0.88 4.37 4.64
N LEU A 151 -1.63 4.77 3.60
CA LEU A 151 -2.91 4.10 3.28
C LEU A 151 -2.68 2.65 2.85
N LEU A 152 -1.71 2.40 1.97
CA LEU A 152 -1.33 1.05 1.59
C LEU A 152 -0.94 0.20 2.82
N HIS A 153 -0.14 0.78 3.72
CA HIS A 153 0.31 0.17 4.98
C HIS A 153 -0.85 -0.20 5.91
N GLU A 154 -1.69 0.77 6.27
CA GLU A 154 -2.79 0.53 7.19
C GLU A 154 -3.81 -0.44 6.60
N ILE A 155 -4.10 -0.35 5.29
CA ILE A 155 -4.96 -1.33 4.62
C ILE A 155 -4.31 -2.72 4.66
N GLY A 156 -2.99 -2.84 4.46
CA GLY A 156 -2.27 -4.10 4.62
C GLY A 156 -2.53 -4.75 5.99
N HIS A 157 -2.50 -3.97 7.08
CA HIS A 157 -2.90 -4.44 8.40
C HIS A 157 -4.37 -4.90 8.46
N THR A 158 -5.31 -4.13 7.92
CA THR A 158 -6.74 -4.55 7.88
C THR A 158 -6.96 -5.85 7.11
N LEU A 159 -6.03 -6.21 6.21
CA LEU A 159 -6.04 -7.44 5.43
C LEU A 159 -5.26 -8.59 6.09
N GLY A 160 -4.60 -8.35 7.22
CA GLY A 160 -3.89 -9.37 7.98
C GLY A 160 -2.38 -9.40 7.76
N LEU A 161 -1.78 -8.34 7.21
CA LEU A 161 -0.33 -8.22 7.12
C LEU A 161 0.24 -7.52 8.35
N LYS A 162 1.35 -7.99 8.92
CA LYS A 162 2.05 -7.36 10.04
C LYS A 162 3.34 -6.69 9.60
N HIS A 163 3.94 -5.93 10.51
CA HIS A 163 5.30 -5.44 10.33
C HIS A 163 6.31 -6.59 10.21
N PRO A 164 7.28 -6.51 9.29
CA PRO A 164 8.21 -7.60 9.00
C PRO A 164 9.38 -7.67 10.00
N GLY A 165 9.70 -6.57 10.67
CA GLY A 165 10.84 -6.44 11.57
C GLY A 165 10.50 -6.51 13.05
N ASN A 166 11.53 -6.65 13.89
CA ASN A 166 11.40 -6.57 15.34
C ASN A 166 11.43 -5.10 15.81
N TYR A 167 10.26 -4.46 15.82
CA TYR A 167 10.11 -3.08 16.27
C TYR A 167 9.63 -2.96 17.74
N GLY A 168 9.88 -3.99 18.55
CA GLY A 168 9.55 -4.02 19.98
C GLY A 168 8.14 -4.54 20.32
N SER A 169 7.11 -4.14 19.57
CA SER A 169 5.72 -4.63 19.77
C SER A 169 5.33 -5.76 18.80
N SER A 170 6.14 -6.02 17.78
CA SER A 170 5.88 -7.04 16.76
C SER A 170 6.25 -8.44 17.26
N LEU A 171 5.51 -9.45 16.81
CA LEU A 171 5.76 -10.85 17.13
C LEU A 171 6.47 -11.57 15.96
N PRO A 172 7.35 -12.54 16.26
CA PRO A 172 8.01 -13.35 15.23
C PRO A 172 7.01 -14.24 14.46
N PRO A 173 7.38 -14.76 13.28
CA PRO A 173 8.70 -14.64 12.64
C PRO A 173 8.97 -13.25 12.08
N PHE A 174 10.24 -12.88 11.96
CA PHE A 174 10.69 -11.63 11.31
C PHE A 174 11.47 -11.96 10.04
N LEU A 175 11.68 -10.97 9.17
CA LEU A 175 12.59 -11.15 8.04
C LEU A 175 14.00 -11.48 8.56
N ASN A 176 14.57 -12.57 8.04
CA ASN A 176 15.92 -12.99 8.41
C ASN A 176 17.00 -12.16 7.70
N ASP A 177 16.67 -11.62 6.52
CA ASP A 177 17.53 -10.71 5.77
C ASP A 177 17.12 -9.26 6.05
N PRO A 178 17.96 -8.48 6.78
CA PRO A 178 17.63 -7.10 7.12
C PRO A 178 17.61 -6.16 5.90
N THR A 179 18.21 -6.55 4.77
CA THR A 179 18.17 -5.73 3.54
C THR A 179 16.78 -5.71 2.89
N LEU A 180 15.90 -6.61 3.31
CA LEU A 180 14.50 -6.68 2.89
C LEU A 180 13.55 -5.90 3.82
N ASP A 181 14.02 -5.45 4.99
CA ASP A 181 13.22 -4.73 5.98
C ASP A 181 13.27 -3.20 5.77
N ASN A 182 12.80 -2.75 4.60
CA ASN A 182 12.67 -1.32 4.30
C ASN A 182 11.50 -1.05 3.33
N ARG A 183 11.06 0.21 3.28
CA ARG A 183 9.88 0.62 2.50
C ARG A 183 10.00 0.38 0.99
N SER A 184 11.20 0.26 0.43
CA SER A 184 11.34 -0.09 -1.00
C SER A 184 11.02 -1.58 -1.27
N LYS A 185 11.12 -2.43 -0.25
CA LYS A 185 10.92 -3.88 -0.37
C LYS A 185 9.57 -4.35 0.20
N THR A 186 8.96 -3.62 1.15
CA THR A 186 7.59 -3.83 1.64
C THR A 186 7.01 -2.55 2.21
N VAL A 187 5.76 -2.22 1.87
CA VAL A 187 5.08 -1.07 2.49
C VAL A 187 4.84 -1.27 3.98
N MET A 188 4.98 -2.50 4.51
CA MET A 188 4.81 -2.82 5.93
C MET A 188 6.05 -2.51 6.79
N ALA A 189 7.19 -2.17 6.18
CA ALA A 189 8.39 -1.81 6.95
C ALA A 189 8.31 -0.39 7.54
N TYR A 190 9.02 -0.17 8.65
CA TYR A 190 9.18 1.16 9.27
C TYR A 190 10.43 1.90 8.78
N SER A 191 11.41 1.18 8.24
CA SER A 191 12.70 1.75 7.87
C SER A 191 12.71 2.28 6.44
N ASP A 192 13.36 3.43 6.27
CA ASP A 192 13.81 3.92 4.96
C ASP A 192 15.31 3.61 4.75
N GLU A 193 15.97 2.92 5.68
CA GLU A 193 17.39 2.56 5.54
C GLU A 193 17.58 1.69 4.29
N GLY A 194 18.46 2.14 3.39
CA GLY A 194 18.71 1.51 2.10
C GLY A 194 17.69 1.83 1.00
N ALA A 195 16.55 2.45 1.33
CA ALA A 195 15.64 3.02 0.34
C ALA A 195 16.24 4.36 -0.11
N ASN A 196 16.93 4.38 -1.25
CA ASN A 196 17.43 5.60 -1.89
C ASN A 196 16.26 6.49 -2.32
N ASN A 197 15.50 7.07 -1.39
CA ASN A 197 14.14 7.57 -1.63
C ASN A 197 14.00 9.09 -1.60
N PHE A 198 15.09 9.83 -1.39
CA PHE A 198 15.07 11.30 -1.36
C PHE A 198 15.35 11.89 -2.73
N TYR A 199 14.34 12.56 -3.30
CA TYR A 199 14.41 13.22 -4.60
C TYR A 199 14.25 14.73 -4.47
N VAL A 200 15.01 15.50 -5.25
CA VAL A 200 14.90 16.96 -5.30
C VAL A 200 14.13 17.31 -6.58
N LYS A 201 12.98 17.96 -6.44
CA LYS A 201 11.92 17.87 -7.46
C LYS A 201 11.96 19.02 -8.47
N TYR A 202 12.08 20.29 -8.06
CA TYR A 202 12.05 21.47 -8.96
C TYR A 202 12.04 22.76 -8.14
N LEU A 203 12.06 23.92 -8.82
CA LEU A 203 11.69 25.22 -8.24
C LEU A 203 10.15 25.31 -8.07
N ASP A 204 9.67 25.53 -6.85
CA ASP A 204 8.27 25.75 -6.53
C ASP A 204 7.72 27.03 -7.21
N ALA A 205 6.43 27.30 -7.02
CA ALA A 205 5.77 28.49 -7.60
C ALA A 205 6.40 29.83 -7.18
N ASN A 206 7.27 29.85 -6.16
CA ASN A 206 7.98 31.02 -5.67
C ASN A 206 9.47 31.01 -6.06
N GLY A 207 9.91 30.08 -6.92
CA GLY A 207 11.31 29.95 -7.30
C GLY A 207 12.20 29.40 -6.18
N ARG A 208 11.67 28.57 -5.28
CA ARG A 208 12.46 27.86 -4.26
C ARG A 208 12.56 26.39 -4.57
N TRP A 209 13.72 25.79 -4.36
CA TRP A 209 13.89 24.35 -4.55
C TRP A 209 13.02 23.57 -3.56
N ALA A 210 12.20 22.68 -4.10
CA ALA A 210 11.36 21.75 -3.36
C ALA A 210 11.98 20.35 -3.44
N SER A 211 12.06 19.68 -2.29
CA SER A 211 12.45 18.27 -2.18
C SER A 211 11.30 17.42 -1.68
N SER A 212 11.32 16.13 -1.98
CA SER A 212 10.27 15.19 -1.59
C SER A 212 10.83 13.77 -1.50
N TYR A 213 10.41 13.06 -0.46
CA TYR A 213 10.60 11.61 -0.40
C TYR A 213 9.63 10.92 -1.36
N ILE A 214 10.12 9.91 -2.07
CA ILE A 214 9.35 9.07 -2.97
C ILE A 214 9.04 7.76 -2.26
N TYR A 215 7.77 7.40 -2.20
CA TYR A 215 7.31 6.18 -1.57
C TYR A 215 6.61 5.26 -2.57
N PRO A 216 6.53 3.95 -2.28
CA PRO A 216 5.74 3.02 -3.08
C PRO A 216 4.31 3.49 -3.27
N SER A 217 3.87 3.42 -4.53
CA SER A 217 2.50 3.75 -4.95
C SER A 217 1.65 2.51 -5.24
N THR A 218 2.21 1.33 -5.02
CA THR A 218 1.56 0.02 -5.10
C THR A 218 2.08 -0.85 -3.95
N PRO A 219 1.38 -1.93 -3.56
CA PRO A 219 2.01 -3.04 -2.84
C PRO A 219 3.30 -3.47 -3.56
N THR A 220 4.36 -3.75 -2.82
CA THR A 220 5.64 -4.20 -3.39
C THR A 220 5.66 -5.71 -3.61
N ILE A 221 6.77 -6.26 -4.11
CA ILE A 221 6.94 -7.70 -4.34
C ILE A 221 6.61 -8.55 -3.09
N LEU A 222 7.14 -8.18 -1.91
CA LEU A 222 6.90 -8.95 -0.68
C LEU A 222 5.45 -8.83 -0.19
N ASP A 223 4.87 -7.64 -0.33
CA ASP A 223 3.47 -7.39 0.00
C ASP A 223 2.54 -8.25 -0.87
N ILE A 224 2.80 -8.27 -2.18
CA ILE A 224 2.05 -9.08 -3.18
C ILE A 224 2.19 -10.56 -2.86
N GLN A 225 3.40 -11.03 -2.54
CA GLN A 225 3.64 -12.42 -2.18
C GLN A 225 2.81 -12.84 -0.95
N ALA A 226 2.80 -12.02 0.10
CA ALA A 226 2.09 -12.31 1.33
C ALA A 226 0.56 -12.21 1.16
N ILE A 227 0.06 -11.20 0.46
CA ILE A 227 -1.37 -11.03 0.26
C ILE A 227 -1.95 -12.10 -0.68
N GLN A 228 -1.21 -12.53 -1.70
CA GLN A 228 -1.62 -13.64 -2.57
C GLN A 228 -1.58 -14.98 -1.84
N TYR A 229 -0.69 -15.16 -0.86
CA TYR A 229 -0.76 -16.32 0.03
C TYR A 229 -2.07 -16.34 0.85
N LEU A 230 -2.49 -15.18 1.36
CA LEU A 230 -3.73 -15.06 2.13
C LEU A 230 -4.99 -15.21 1.26
N TYR A 231 -5.05 -14.56 0.11
CA TYR A 231 -6.32 -14.40 -0.63
C TYR A 231 -6.31 -14.98 -2.03
N GLY A 232 -5.16 -15.46 -2.52
CA GLY A 232 -4.97 -15.86 -3.90
C GLY A 232 -4.72 -14.66 -4.83
N PRO A 233 -4.09 -14.87 -5.99
CA PRO A 233 -3.86 -13.83 -6.99
C PRO A 233 -5.17 -13.36 -7.65
N ASN A 234 -5.22 -12.09 -8.05
CA ASN A 234 -6.26 -11.62 -8.96
C ASN A 234 -5.90 -11.96 -10.40
N LEU A 235 -6.45 -13.06 -10.91
CA LEU A 235 -6.20 -13.54 -12.28
C LEU A 235 -7.01 -12.82 -13.38
N SER A 236 -7.73 -11.75 -13.02
CA SER A 236 -8.51 -10.95 -13.98
C SER A 236 -7.95 -9.55 -14.21
N TYR A 237 -7.01 -9.12 -13.37
CA TYR A 237 -6.37 -7.81 -13.50
C TYR A 237 -5.25 -7.89 -14.53
N LYS A 238 -5.38 -7.11 -15.61
CA LYS A 238 -4.45 -7.10 -16.76
C LYS A 238 -4.12 -8.53 -17.20
N ALA A 239 -5.10 -9.15 -17.86
CA ALA A 239 -5.04 -10.56 -18.28
C ALA A 239 -4.96 -10.69 -19.81
N GLY A 240 -4.58 -9.61 -20.49
CA GLY A 240 -4.32 -9.58 -21.93
C GLY A 240 -3.02 -8.84 -22.19
N ASP A 241 -2.71 -8.56 -23.46
CA ASP A 241 -1.46 -7.91 -23.82
C ASP A 241 -1.42 -6.45 -23.30
N ASP A 242 -0.48 -6.16 -22.40
CA ASP A 242 -0.34 -4.90 -21.71
C ASP A 242 1.03 -4.23 -21.98
N ILE A 243 1.02 -2.91 -22.20
CA ILE A 243 2.24 -2.10 -22.30
C ILE A 243 2.38 -1.25 -21.04
N TYR A 244 3.53 -1.34 -20.40
CA TYR A 244 3.90 -0.60 -19.20
C TYR A 244 4.86 0.55 -19.56
N GLU A 245 4.31 1.75 -19.67
CA GLU A 245 5.06 2.98 -19.93
C GLU A 245 5.20 3.83 -18.65
N TYR A 246 6.30 4.57 -18.55
CA TYR A 246 6.60 5.43 -17.41
C TYR A 246 7.03 6.84 -17.86
N ASP A 247 6.74 7.86 -17.07
CA ASP A 247 7.20 9.23 -17.33
C ASP A 247 8.61 9.42 -16.75
N PRO A 248 9.64 9.71 -17.57
CA PRO A 248 11.02 9.92 -17.11
C PRO A 248 11.20 11.14 -16.21
N ASN A 249 10.19 12.01 -16.09
CA ASN A 249 10.20 13.18 -15.20
C ASN A 249 9.47 12.95 -13.88
N THR A 250 8.85 11.78 -13.68
CA THR A 250 8.07 11.47 -12.50
C THR A 250 8.66 10.26 -11.75
N PRO A 251 9.56 10.49 -10.78
CA PRO A 251 10.10 9.45 -9.89
C PRO A 251 9.03 8.62 -9.21
N PHE A 252 9.27 7.32 -9.05
CA PHE A 252 8.29 6.40 -8.46
C PHE A 252 8.94 5.21 -7.75
N PHE A 253 8.15 4.49 -6.95
CA PHE A 253 8.39 3.09 -6.59
C PHE A 253 7.12 2.31 -6.89
N LYS A 254 7.22 1.25 -7.71
CA LYS A 254 6.07 0.45 -8.16
C LYS A 254 6.44 -1.02 -8.29
N THR A 255 5.43 -1.87 -8.27
CA THR A 255 5.56 -3.27 -8.64
C THR A 255 4.47 -3.66 -9.61
N ILE A 256 4.86 -4.37 -10.67
CA ILE A 256 3.95 -4.92 -11.67
C ILE A 256 3.35 -6.22 -11.15
N TRP A 257 2.03 -6.26 -11.14
CA TRP A 257 1.26 -7.49 -11.19
C TRP A 257 0.50 -7.50 -12.52
N ASP A 258 0.61 -8.62 -13.22
CA ASP A 258 -0.07 -8.94 -14.45
C ASP A 258 -0.52 -10.40 -14.35
N ALA A 259 -1.74 -10.70 -14.81
CA ALA A 259 -2.33 -12.03 -14.73
C ALA A 259 -2.06 -12.89 -15.96
N GLY A 260 -1.53 -12.30 -17.04
CA GLY A 260 -1.09 -12.97 -18.25
C GLY A 260 -1.40 -12.15 -19.50
N GLY A 261 -0.78 -12.53 -20.60
CA GLY A 261 -0.80 -11.76 -21.83
C GLY A 261 0.53 -11.96 -22.55
N VAL A 262 0.82 -11.08 -23.50
CA VAL A 262 2.19 -10.84 -23.98
C VAL A 262 2.53 -9.38 -23.73
N ASP A 263 3.28 -9.14 -22.66
CA ASP A 263 3.43 -7.82 -22.06
C ASP A 263 4.79 -7.21 -22.39
N CYS A 264 4.86 -5.89 -22.28
CA CYS A 264 6.07 -5.13 -22.58
C CYS A 264 6.30 -4.02 -21.56
N ILE A 265 7.50 -3.97 -20.97
CA ILE A 265 8.01 -2.74 -20.33
C ILE A 265 8.59 -1.86 -21.43
N ASP A 266 7.94 -0.74 -21.71
CA ASP A 266 8.38 0.22 -22.72
C ASP A 266 8.94 1.48 -22.06
N VAL A 267 10.27 1.62 -22.11
CA VAL A 267 11.00 2.79 -21.62
C VAL A 267 11.73 3.49 -22.77
N SER A 268 11.21 3.37 -24.01
CA SER A 268 11.77 4.03 -25.19
C SER A 268 11.82 5.55 -25.08
N ASN A 269 11.02 6.14 -24.19
CA ASN A 269 11.02 7.56 -23.87
C ASN A 269 12.07 7.99 -22.83
N PHE A 270 12.80 7.07 -22.20
CA PHE A 270 13.90 7.39 -21.29
C PHE A 270 15.17 7.70 -22.07
N THR A 271 15.82 8.81 -21.72
CA THR A 271 17.16 9.18 -22.22
C THR A 271 18.26 8.89 -21.18
N THR A 272 17.86 8.50 -19.96
CA THR A 272 18.73 8.05 -18.88
C THR A 272 18.96 6.55 -18.96
N SER A 273 20.06 6.07 -18.36
CA SER A 273 20.34 4.65 -18.30
C SER A 273 19.22 3.92 -17.56
N CYS A 274 18.67 2.88 -18.18
CA CYS A 274 17.72 1.96 -17.58
C CYS A 274 18.30 0.55 -17.63
N ASP A 275 18.21 -0.17 -16.51
CA ASP A 275 18.50 -1.60 -16.43
C ASP A 275 17.18 -2.35 -16.21
N ILE A 276 16.81 -3.19 -17.18
CA ILE A 276 15.51 -3.87 -17.18
C ILE A 276 15.74 -5.35 -16.94
N ASP A 277 15.26 -5.83 -15.80
CA ASP A 277 15.20 -7.25 -15.47
C ASP A 277 13.75 -7.73 -15.57
N LEU A 278 13.50 -8.64 -16.52
CA LEU A 278 12.19 -9.26 -16.75
C LEU A 278 11.93 -10.46 -15.83
N THR A 279 12.88 -10.80 -14.94
CA THR A 279 12.75 -11.92 -14.03
C THR A 279 11.71 -11.63 -12.95
N ALA A 280 10.72 -12.50 -12.83
CA ALA A 280 9.72 -12.44 -11.77
C ALA A 280 10.38 -12.38 -10.37
N GLY A 281 9.90 -11.47 -9.52
CA GLY A 281 10.45 -11.25 -8.18
C GLY A 281 11.70 -10.37 -8.13
N GLN A 282 12.18 -9.85 -9.26
CA GLN A 282 13.32 -8.93 -9.33
C GLN A 282 12.87 -7.47 -9.52
N TYR A 283 13.85 -6.57 -9.40
CA TYR A 283 13.69 -5.15 -9.63
C TYR A 283 14.49 -4.72 -10.85
N SER A 284 13.87 -3.87 -11.67
CA SER A 284 14.53 -3.04 -12.66
C SER A 284 14.91 -1.69 -12.06
N SER A 285 15.91 -1.04 -12.65
CA SER A 285 16.33 0.31 -12.30
C SER A 285 16.08 1.26 -13.47
N LEU A 286 15.00 2.03 -13.41
CA LEU A 286 14.72 3.06 -14.40
C LEU A 286 15.31 4.39 -13.96
N GLY A 287 16.41 4.79 -14.59
CA GLY A 287 17.23 5.90 -14.11
C GLY A 287 16.51 7.25 -14.14
N PHE A 288 16.66 8.02 -13.07
CA PHE A 288 16.22 9.41 -13.01
C PHE A 288 17.43 10.32 -12.84
N LEU A 289 17.44 11.46 -13.56
CA LEU A 289 18.50 12.44 -13.35
C LEU A 289 18.38 13.01 -11.94
N PRO A 290 19.48 13.05 -11.17
CA PRO A 290 19.50 13.79 -9.91
C PRO A 290 19.23 15.27 -10.22
N ALA A 291 18.57 15.98 -9.32
CA ALA A 291 18.39 17.41 -9.50
C ALA A 291 19.75 18.10 -9.64
N THR A 292 19.84 19.04 -10.58
CA THR A 292 21.06 19.79 -10.84
C THR A 292 21.41 20.78 -9.73
N ASP A 293 20.49 21.04 -8.79
CA ASP A 293 20.76 21.87 -7.62
C ASP A 293 20.79 21.05 -6.32
N THR A 294 21.92 21.13 -5.62
CA THR A 294 22.21 20.46 -4.35
C THR A 294 21.97 21.35 -3.13
N SER A 295 21.44 22.57 -3.29
CA SER A 295 21.20 23.51 -2.20
C SER A 295 20.22 22.99 -1.14
N ALA A 296 19.33 22.07 -1.51
CA ALA A 296 18.39 21.36 -0.63
C ALA A 296 18.95 20.06 -0.01
N GLY A 297 20.24 19.78 -0.20
CA GLY A 297 20.89 18.53 0.17
C GLY A 297 21.24 17.67 -1.06
N PRO A 298 22.10 16.65 -0.89
CA PRO A 298 22.44 15.75 -1.99
C PRO A 298 21.20 14.91 -2.38
N PRO A 299 20.80 14.87 -3.66
CA PRO A 299 19.81 13.90 -4.11
C PRO A 299 20.37 12.50 -3.91
N THR A 300 19.54 11.57 -3.42
CA THR A 300 19.94 10.16 -3.26
C THR A 300 19.09 9.20 -4.07
N TYR A 301 17.91 9.63 -4.54
CA TYR A 301 17.10 8.84 -5.46
C TYR A 301 17.59 9.00 -6.90
N ASP A 302 18.05 7.90 -7.48
CA ASP A 302 18.56 7.79 -8.86
C ASP A 302 17.74 6.81 -9.72
N GLY A 303 16.68 6.21 -9.14
CA GLY A 303 15.89 5.18 -9.80
C GLY A 303 16.39 3.75 -9.62
N THR A 304 17.36 3.52 -8.74
CA THR A 304 17.77 2.16 -8.37
C THR A 304 16.60 1.38 -7.77
N ASP A 305 16.40 0.15 -8.26
CA ASP A 305 15.39 -0.82 -7.80
C ASP A 305 13.96 -0.25 -7.70
N ASN A 306 13.57 0.63 -8.63
CA ASN A 306 12.32 1.36 -8.54
C ASN A 306 11.10 0.68 -9.18
N LEU A 307 11.32 -0.35 -9.99
CA LEU A 307 10.27 -1.09 -10.67
C LEU A 307 10.41 -2.61 -10.42
N GLY A 308 9.59 -3.14 -9.52
CA GLY A 308 9.53 -4.59 -9.26
C GLY A 308 8.60 -5.33 -10.21
N ILE A 309 8.85 -6.63 -10.41
CA ILE A 309 7.88 -7.58 -10.99
C ILE A 309 7.49 -8.58 -9.91
N ALA A 310 6.20 -8.80 -9.68
CA ALA A 310 5.73 -9.76 -8.67
C ALA A 310 6.22 -11.20 -8.98
N LEU A 311 6.39 -12.05 -7.95
CA LEU A 311 7.04 -13.37 -8.09
C LEU A 311 6.32 -14.36 -9.03
N ASN A 312 5.02 -14.20 -9.24
CA ASN A 312 4.20 -15.04 -10.14
C ASN A 312 3.65 -14.25 -11.33
N CYS A 313 4.36 -13.22 -11.76
CA CYS A 313 4.02 -12.35 -12.89
C CYS A 313 5.09 -12.54 -13.97
N THR A 314 4.68 -12.76 -15.22
CA THR A 314 5.61 -12.84 -16.36
C THR A 314 5.45 -11.58 -17.18
N ILE A 315 6.56 -10.98 -17.60
CA ILE A 315 6.59 -9.91 -18.59
C ILE A 315 7.54 -10.38 -19.70
N GLU A 316 7.03 -10.47 -20.93
CA GLU A 316 7.71 -11.16 -22.02
C GLU A 316 8.73 -10.28 -22.74
N ASN A 317 8.50 -8.97 -22.80
CA ASN A 317 9.25 -8.05 -23.64
C ASN A 317 9.71 -6.79 -22.91
N ALA A 318 10.74 -6.15 -23.46
CA ALA A 318 11.18 -4.83 -23.06
C ALA A 318 11.66 -4.02 -24.27
N ASN A 319 11.28 -2.74 -24.31
CA ASN A 319 11.81 -1.74 -25.23
C ASN A 319 12.69 -0.75 -24.44
N GLY A 320 13.99 -0.69 -24.76
CA GLY A 320 14.94 0.22 -24.12
C GLY A 320 14.86 1.65 -24.62
N GLY A 321 15.38 2.58 -23.82
CA GLY A 321 15.52 4.01 -24.14
C GLY A 321 16.68 4.36 -25.10
N SER A 322 16.82 5.65 -25.43
CA SER A 322 17.87 6.19 -26.32
C SER A 322 18.41 7.55 -25.91
#